data_AF-A0A6P8MWB6-F1
#
_entry.id   AF-A0A6P8MWB6-F1
#
_cell.length_a   1.000
_cell.length_b   1.000
_cell.length_c   1.000
_cell.angle_alpha   90.00
_cell.angle_beta   90.00
_cell.angle_gamma   90.00
#
_symmetry.space_group_name_H-M   'P 1'
#
loop_
_entity.id
_entity.type
_entity.pdbx_description
1 polymer ?
#
loop_
_entity_poly.entity_id
_entity_poly.type
_entity_poly.pdbx_seq_one_letter_code
_entity_poly.pdbx_strand_id
1 'polypeptide(L)'
;MSDVEETESEDSDTEGGMGNVNKMIMRPPGHSGKAKKGHICFDASFETGNLGRVDLISEFEYDLFIRPDICNPRLRLWFNFTVDNVKADQRVVFNIVNISKSANLFRNGMTPLVKSSSKPKWQRIPRDQVFYYKSAQHQNHYVLSFAFSFDREEDVYQFALTYPYSYSRYLAHLDNLCTRLTCTKRETLATSIQKRKIELVTITSNLEDSQDHSRRVVVVLARVHPGESPSSFVCQGLMDFLVSSHPIAQVLRNYVVFKIVPMLNPDGVFLGNYRSTLMGADLNRSWNKISDWLHPALVAIKPMLKNLDKSSRTPLDCVLDLHAHTNATGLFVYGNTYDDVYRYERHIVLPKLLAQHAEDYEIGNTMYNQDPHKAGTARRYLCSILKEHVNCYSIEVSMFGYNRKSTPGIFPYTEEGYYRLGRNLARVFLEYYKLMGIIPAGLPDQPSTKRSRQSRTRRRVLREPRPKTSRKPAPIHLASIHEYFQEETEMAASGGYRSMSGTRMSQLGTGTGSGTGVGGCRNRSYRFRSPGAPLDRVQALSRHPAEPRLTIIDFNQLTRGGLELATSKNRAKVARKAAKLNR
;
A
#
# COMPACT_ATOMS: atom_id res chain seq x y z
N MET A 1 11.19 -1.12 35.54
CA MET A 1 12.66 -1.22 35.38
C MET A 1 12.91 -1.49 33.92
N SER A 2 13.32 -0.55 33.08
CA SER A 2 13.71 0.85 33.23
C SER A 2 13.26 1.51 31.93
N ASP A 3 12.34 2.47 32.03
CA ASP A 3 11.94 3.32 30.91
C ASP A 3 13.14 4.17 30.50
N VAL A 4 13.62 3.99 29.28
CA VAL A 4 14.54 4.92 28.65
C VAL A 4 13.67 5.91 27.89
N GLU A 5 13.53 7.09 28.48
CA GLU A 5 13.02 8.28 27.80
C GLU A 5 13.90 8.54 26.56
N GLU A 6 13.36 8.26 25.37
CA GLU A 6 13.94 8.75 24.12
C GLU A 6 13.76 10.27 24.09
N THR A 7 14.86 10.98 24.32
CA THR A 7 14.99 12.43 24.20
C THR A 7 14.43 12.92 22.87
N GLU A 8 13.43 13.81 22.94
CA GLU A 8 12.86 14.53 21.82
C GLU A 8 13.95 15.40 21.16
N SER A 9 14.33 15.08 19.92
CA SER A 9 15.22 15.92 19.13
C SER A 9 14.44 17.11 18.56
N GLU A 10 14.73 18.30 19.06
CA GLU A 10 14.15 19.60 18.65
C GLU A 10 14.58 20.09 17.24
N ASP A 11 15.17 19.22 16.40
CA ASP A 11 15.69 19.59 15.07
C ASP A 11 14.66 19.51 13.92
N SER A 12 13.37 19.26 14.20
CA SER A 12 12.37 19.07 13.14
C SER A 12 12.02 20.34 12.35
N ASP A 13 12.39 21.51 12.84
CA ASP A 13 11.88 22.78 12.31
C ASP A 13 12.76 23.40 11.21
N THR A 14 13.95 22.85 10.96
CA THR A 14 14.86 23.36 9.91
C THR A 14 15.08 22.40 8.74
N GLU A 15 14.68 21.13 8.85
CA GLU A 15 14.90 20.11 7.81
C GLU A 15 13.68 19.88 6.91
N GLY A 16 13.58 20.69 5.84
CA GLY A 16 12.81 20.34 4.65
C GLY A 16 11.89 21.45 4.18
N GLY A 17 12.06 21.88 2.93
CA GLY A 17 10.98 22.60 2.25
C GLY A 17 9.69 21.79 2.35
N MET A 18 8.56 22.46 2.56
CA MET A 18 7.24 21.81 2.74
C MET A 18 6.75 21.00 1.52
N GLY A 19 7.52 20.95 0.42
CA GLY A 19 7.15 20.36 -0.85
C GLY A 19 8.21 19.40 -1.39
N ASN A 20 7.89 18.77 -2.52
CA ASN A 20 8.85 17.95 -3.25
C ASN A 20 9.88 18.83 -3.99
N VAL A 21 11.05 18.26 -4.30
CA VAL A 21 11.98 18.88 -5.24
C VAL A 21 11.33 18.98 -6.62
N ASN A 22 11.52 20.13 -7.28
CA ASN A 22 10.95 20.42 -8.59
C ASN A 22 12.07 20.86 -9.53
N LYS A 23 12.46 19.97 -10.45
CA LYS A 23 13.56 20.19 -11.41
C LYS A 23 14.82 20.82 -10.77
N MET A 24 15.23 20.28 -9.62
CA MET A 24 16.35 20.76 -8.84
C MET A 24 17.68 20.29 -9.44
N ILE A 25 18.40 21.21 -10.08
CA ILE A 25 19.71 20.94 -10.69
C ILE A 25 20.82 21.08 -9.65
N MET A 26 21.52 19.98 -9.37
CA MET A 26 22.68 19.95 -8.49
C MET A 26 23.93 20.40 -9.23
N ARG A 27 24.53 21.50 -8.76
CA ARG A 27 25.76 22.07 -9.33
C ARG A 27 26.91 21.87 -8.36
N PRO A 28 28.06 21.33 -8.80
CA PRO A 28 29.26 21.29 -7.99
C PRO A 28 29.68 22.68 -7.50
N PRO A 29 30.33 22.79 -6.32
CA PRO A 29 30.89 24.04 -5.84
C PRO A 29 31.76 24.73 -6.92
N GLY A 30 31.68 26.05 -7.03
CA GLY A 30 32.42 26.85 -8.02
C GLY A 30 31.81 26.89 -9.43
N HIS A 31 30.71 26.17 -9.70
CA HIS A 31 30.00 26.24 -10.98
C HIS A 31 28.80 27.20 -10.92
N SER A 32 28.89 28.33 -11.64
CA SER A 32 27.78 29.27 -11.86
C SER A 32 27.29 29.24 -13.31
N GLY A 33 26.04 29.68 -13.54
CA GLY A 33 25.46 29.78 -14.88
C GLY A 33 24.63 28.58 -15.35
N LYS A 34 24.61 28.35 -16.67
CA LYS A 34 23.80 27.29 -17.31
C LYS A 34 24.23 25.91 -16.79
N ALA A 35 23.25 25.03 -16.58
CA ALA A 35 23.52 23.66 -16.19
C ALA A 35 24.33 22.97 -17.30
N LYS A 36 25.45 22.35 -16.92
CA LYS A 36 26.24 21.52 -17.83
C LYS A 36 25.66 20.11 -17.82
N LYS A 37 25.92 19.34 -18.87
CA LYS A 37 25.57 17.91 -18.90
C LYS A 37 26.26 17.18 -17.75
N GLY A 38 25.54 16.33 -17.04
CA GLY A 38 26.00 15.66 -15.82
C GLY A 38 25.77 16.45 -14.52
N HIS A 39 25.28 17.70 -14.60
CA HIS A 39 24.70 18.37 -13.43
C HIS A 39 23.31 17.79 -13.18
N ILE A 40 23.27 16.72 -12.39
CA ILE A 40 22.07 15.91 -12.19
C ILE A 40 20.89 16.77 -11.73
N CYS A 41 19.75 16.55 -12.36
CA CYS A 41 18.52 17.25 -12.06
C CYS A 41 17.50 16.30 -11.45
N PHE A 42 17.01 16.64 -10.26
CA PHE A 42 16.07 15.83 -9.49
C PHE A 42 14.66 16.41 -9.56
N ASP A 43 13.67 15.56 -9.76
CA ASP A 43 12.27 15.96 -9.74
C ASP A 43 11.41 14.92 -9.00
N ALA A 44 10.49 15.41 -8.17
CA ALA A 44 9.47 14.60 -7.52
C ALA A 44 8.11 15.32 -7.51
N SER A 45 7.95 16.40 -8.30
CA SER A 45 6.72 17.19 -8.40
C SER A 45 5.73 16.56 -9.38
N PHE A 46 5.39 15.30 -9.14
CA PHE A 46 4.41 14.54 -9.92
C PHE A 46 3.56 13.64 -9.00
N GLU A 47 2.49 13.07 -9.54
CA GLU A 47 1.60 12.19 -8.79
C GLU A 47 2.36 10.99 -8.20
N THR A 48 2.20 10.73 -6.90
CA THR A 48 2.97 9.74 -6.10
C THR A 48 4.44 10.08 -5.87
N GLY A 49 4.94 11.20 -6.38
CA GLY A 49 6.32 11.65 -6.17
C GLY A 49 6.60 11.98 -4.71
N ASN A 50 7.79 11.62 -4.23
CA ASN A 50 8.27 11.98 -2.91
C ASN A 50 9.80 12.04 -2.89
N LEU A 51 10.31 13.26 -2.74
CA LEU A 51 11.70 13.58 -2.39
C LEU A 51 11.71 15.06 -1.99
N GLY A 52 12.10 15.38 -0.75
CA GLY A 52 11.93 16.73 -0.18
C GLY A 52 13.16 17.63 -0.33
N ARG A 53 14.35 17.05 -0.30
CA ARG A 53 15.62 17.78 -0.40
C ARG A 53 16.72 16.85 -0.93
N VAL A 54 17.67 17.45 -1.64
CA VAL A 54 18.88 16.80 -2.14
C VAL A 54 20.07 17.69 -1.82
N ASP A 55 21.09 17.10 -1.19
CA ASP A 55 22.36 17.75 -0.91
C ASP A 55 23.47 17.07 -1.72
N LEU A 56 24.36 17.87 -2.32
CA LEU A 56 25.54 17.38 -3.03
C LEU A 56 26.70 17.33 -2.04
N ILE A 57 27.14 16.13 -1.69
CA ILE A 57 28.18 15.89 -0.67
C ILE A 57 29.57 15.91 -1.30
N SER A 58 29.72 15.24 -2.44
CA SER A 58 30.94 15.23 -3.25
C SER A 58 30.57 15.26 -4.73
N GLU A 59 31.55 15.17 -5.64
CA GLU A 59 31.29 15.18 -7.09
C GLU A 59 30.31 14.08 -7.54
N PHE A 60 30.27 12.95 -6.82
CA PHE A 60 29.48 11.77 -7.19
C PHE A 60 28.52 11.31 -6.09
N GLU A 61 28.43 12.01 -4.96
CA GLU A 61 27.66 11.57 -3.79
C GLU A 61 26.57 12.57 -3.42
N TYR A 62 25.37 12.05 -3.19
CA TYR A 62 24.19 12.85 -2.87
C TYR A 62 23.45 12.28 -1.67
N ASP A 63 23.14 13.16 -0.72
CA ASP A 63 22.23 12.86 0.37
C ASP A 63 20.81 13.26 -0.03
N LEU A 64 19.92 12.29 0.06
CA LEU A 64 18.52 12.36 -0.33
C LEU A 64 17.65 12.33 0.93
N PHE A 65 16.80 13.33 1.07
CA PHE A 65 15.88 13.46 2.19
C PHE A 65 14.45 13.21 1.72
N ILE A 66 13.84 12.14 2.22
CA ILE A 66 12.42 11.83 2.02
C ILE A 66 11.59 12.96 2.62
N ARG A 67 10.61 13.45 1.86
CA ARG A 67 9.63 14.41 2.35
C ARG A 67 8.73 13.70 3.38
N PRO A 68 8.55 14.23 4.60
CA PRO A 68 7.64 13.62 5.56
C PRO A 68 6.21 13.58 5.01
N ASP A 69 5.42 12.64 5.52
CA ASP A 69 3.99 12.64 5.27
C ASP A 69 3.37 14.00 5.65
N ILE A 70 2.42 14.47 4.83
CA ILE A 70 1.81 15.78 5.05
C ILE A 70 1.10 15.78 6.42
N CYS A 71 1.35 16.85 7.19
CA CYS A 71 0.89 17.01 8.56
C CYS A 71 1.35 15.90 9.52
N ASN A 72 2.39 15.12 9.18
CA ASN A 72 2.98 14.13 10.06
C ASN A 72 4.51 14.04 9.88
N PRO A 73 5.30 14.83 10.62
CA PRO A 73 6.75 14.92 10.46
C PRO A 73 7.52 13.67 10.94
N ARG A 74 6.84 12.62 11.42
CA ARG A 74 7.49 11.40 11.92
C ARG A 74 7.55 10.27 10.89
N LEU A 75 6.79 10.37 9.81
CA LEU A 75 6.61 9.29 8.84
C LEU A 75 7.40 9.59 7.57
N ARG A 76 8.46 8.81 7.33
CA ARG A 76 9.34 8.88 6.16
C ARG A 76 9.73 7.47 5.73
N LEU A 77 9.23 7.04 4.57
CA LEU A 77 9.62 5.75 3.98
C LEU A 77 9.41 5.72 2.47
N TRP A 78 8.28 6.24 1.99
CA TRP A 78 7.98 6.27 0.57
C TRP A 78 8.84 7.31 -0.14
N PHE A 79 9.61 6.87 -1.14
CA PHE A 79 10.29 7.76 -2.08
C PHE A 79 9.94 7.34 -3.51
N ASN A 80 9.80 8.34 -4.37
CA ASN A 80 9.59 8.18 -5.79
C ASN A 80 10.02 9.47 -6.49
N PHE A 81 11.10 9.43 -7.25
CA PHE A 81 11.68 10.60 -7.88
C PHE A 81 12.30 10.26 -9.23
N THR A 82 12.45 11.26 -10.07
CA THR A 82 13.13 11.18 -11.36
C THR A 82 14.43 11.94 -11.35
N VAL A 83 15.35 11.47 -12.19
CA VAL A 83 16.67 12.03 -12.41
C VAL A 83 16.90 12.19 -13.91
N ASP A 84 17.30 13.38 -14.35
CA ASP A 84 17.69 13.68 -15.73
C ASP A 84 18.94 14.59 -15.79
N ASN A 85 19.29 15.04 -17.00
CA ASN A 85 20.51 15.82 -17.29
C ASN A 85 21.81 15.09 -16.89
N VAL A 86 21.84 13.77 -17.07
CA VAL A 86 22.97 12.89 -16.74
C VAL A 86 23.98 12.79 -17.90
N LYS A 87 25.17 12.25 -17.61
CA LYS A 87 26.16 11.84 -18.60
C LYS A 87 26.24 10.31 -18.71
N ALA A 88 26.64 9.81 -19.88
CA ALA A 88 26.89 8.40 -20.08
C ALA A 88 28.07 7.99 -19.21
N ASP A 89 27.95 6.81 -18.59
CA ASP A 89 28.92 6.23 -17.66
C ASP A 89 29.17 7.09 -16.41
N GLN A 90 28.35 8.12 -16.16
CA GLN A 90 28.39 8.88 -14.91
C GLN A 90 27.95 7.96 -13.77
N ARG A 91 28.84 7.79 -12.81
CA ARG A 91 28.59 7.00 -11.60
C ARG A 91 28.26 7.92 -10.45
N VAL A 92 27.26 7.53 -9.67
CA VAL A 92 26.82 8.25 -8.49
C VAL A 92 26.47 7.32 -7.36
N VAL A 93 26.51 7.85 -6.14
CA VAL A 93 26.01 7.22 -4.93
C VAL A 93 24.86 8.07 -4.40
N PHE A 94 23.70 7.45 -4.24
CA PHE A 94 22.53 8.07 -3.62
C PHE A 94 22.34 7.51 -2.21
N ASN A 95 22.36 8.39 -1.21
CA ASN A 95 22.18 8.06 0.19
C ASN A 95 20.81 8.56 0.66
N ILE A 96 19.87 7.67 0.96
CA ILE A 96 18.62 8.06 1.64
C ILE A 96 18.87 8.03 3.15
N VAL A 97 18.92 9.21 3.78
CA VAL A 97 19.49 9.39 5.13
C VAL A 97 18.45 9.51 6.26
N ASN A 98 17.17 9.68 5.94
CA ASN A 98 16.13 10.02 6.92
C ASN A 98 14.92 9.05 6.92
N ILE A 99 15.15 7.75 6.67
CA ILE A 99 14.10 6.73 6.77
C ILE A 99 13.68 6.57 8.24
N SER A 100 12.41 6.83 8.56
CA SER A 100 11.94 6.81 9.95
C SER A 100 11.74 5.40 10.52
N LYS A 101 11.56 4.40 9.66
CA LYS A 101 11.37 3.00 10.07
C LYS A 101 12.66 2.21 9.92
N SER A 102 13.47 2.16 10.97
CA SER A 102 14.79 1.51 10.96
C SER A 102 14.75 -0.01 10.69
N ALA A 103 13.73 -0.71 11.20
CA ALA A 103 13.51 -2.13 10.94
C ALA A 103 12.58 -2.28 9.73
N ASN A 104 13.13 -2.66 8.58
CA ASN A 104 12.42 -2.85 7.32
C ASN A 104 13.17 -3.88 6.43
N LEU A 105 12.58 -4.22 5.28
CA LEU A 105 13.06 -5.25 4.36
C LEU A 105 14.40 -4.92 3.67
N PHE A 106 14.91 -3.68 3.72
CA PHE A 106 16.27 -3.38 3.26
C PHE A 106 17.32 -4.15 4.08
N ARG A 107 17.05 -4.41 5.38
CA ARG A 107 17.89 -5.30 6.21
C ARG A 107 17.93 -6.75 5.70
N ASN A 108 16.93 -7.15 4.92
CA ASN A 108 16.77 -8.48 4.37
C ASN A 108 17.04 -8.52 2.86
N GLY A 109 17.80 -7.56 2.33
CA GLY A 109 18.24 -7.56 0.94
C GLY A 109 17.24 -7.02 -0.08
N MET A 110 16.16 -6.36 0.36
CA MET A 110 15.34 -5.56 -0.55
C MET A 110 16.18 -4.46 -1.18
N THR A 111 15.97 -4.17 -2.46
CA THR A 111 16.62 -3.08 -3.17
C THR A 111 15.59 -2.16 -3.83
N PRO A 112 15.90 -0.86 -4.03
CA PRO A 112 15.01 0.05 -4.74
C PRO A 112 14.72 -0.41 -6.17
N LEU A 113 13.65 0.13 -6.74
CA LEU A 113 13.33 -0.05 -8.16
C LEU A 113 13.86 1.12 -8.99
N VAL A 114 14.26 0.82 -10.22
CA VAL A 114 14.65 1.78 -11.24
C VAL A 114 13.98 1.43 -12.58
N LYS A 115 13.65 2.45 -13.36
CA LYS A 115 13.36 2.34 -14.80
C LYS A 115 13.89 3.59 -15.51
N SER A 116 13.94 3.57 -16.83
CA SER A 116 14.24 4.76 -17.63
C SER A 116 13.21 4.95 -18.76
N SER A 117 13.26 6.09 -19.45
CA SER A 117 12.45 6.32 -20.65
C SER A 117 12.66 5.27 -21.73
N SER A 118 13.90 4.85 -21.97
CA SER A 118 14.18 3.78 -22.95
C SER A 118 13.96 2.37 -22.41
N LYS A 119 14.04 2.17 -21.09
CA LYS A 119 13.78 0.90 -20.39
C LYS A 119 12.59 1.07 -19.42
N PRO A 120 11.34 1.10 -19.93
CA PRO A 120 10.18 1.50 -19.13
C PRO A 120 9.73 0.45 -18.10
N LYS A 121 10.28 -0.77 -18.14
CA LYS A 121 9.98 -1.84 -17.20
C LYS A 121 10.79 -1.65 -15.92
N TRP A 122 10.10 -1.61 -14.78
CA TRP A 122 10.72 -1.55 -13.46
C TRP A 122 11.61 -2.76 -13.19
N GLN A 123 12.83 -2.49 -12.73
CA GLN A 123 13.82 -3.47 -12.32
C GLN A 123 14.38 -3.11 -10.94
N ARG A 124 14.74 -4.12 -10.16
CA ARG A 124 15.43 -3.91 -8.89
C ARG A 124 16.89 -3.57 -9.14
N ILE A 125 17.43 -2.62 -8.39
CA ILE A 125 18.87 -2.35 -8.39
C ILE A 125 19.59 -3.62 -7.90
N PRO A 126 20.70 -4.03 -8.52
CA PRO A 126 21.49 -5.19 -8.09
C PRO A 126 21.88 -5.09 -6.61
N ARG A 127 21.81 -6.22 -5.90
CA ARG A 127 21.97 -6.26 -4.43
C ARG A 127 23.37 -5.82 -3.98
N ASP A 128 24.38 -6.15 -4.76
CA ASP A 128 25.79 -5.75 -4.57
C ASP A 128 26.00 -4.23 -4.65
N GLN A 129 25.05 -3.49 -5.24
CA GLN A 129 25.11 -2.03 -5.36
C GLN A 129 24.31 -1.30 -4.28
N VAL A 130 23.70 -2.02 -3.32
CA VAL A 130 22.79 -1.44 -2.31
C VAL A 130 23.20 -1.83 -0.91
N PHE A 131 23.31 -0.83 -0.03
CA PHE A 131 23.74 -0.99 1.35
C PHE A 131 22.74 -0.33 2.30
N TYR A 132 22.39 -1.02 3.39
CA TYR A 132 21.53 -0.48 4.43
C TYR A 132 22.20 -0.65 5.80
N TYR A 133 22.67 0.46 6.37
CA TYR A 133 23.58 0.44 7.52
C TYR A 133 23.38 1.67 8.42
N LYS A 134 23.90 1.63 9.66
CA LYS A 134 23.95 2.80 10.53
C LYS A 134 25.18 3.63 10.21
N SER A 135 25.01 4.94 10.02
CA SER A 135 26.12 5.85 9.73
C SER A 135 26.37 6.84 10.86
N ALA A 136 27.60 6.89 11.36
CA ALA A 136 28.01 7.88 12.36
C ALA A 136 27.96 9.32 11.83
N GLN A 137 28.15 9.51 10.52
CA GLN A 137 28.09 10.83 9.86
C GLN A 137 26.66 11.38 9.81
N HIS A 138 25.66 10.50 9.88
CA HIS A 138 24.23 10.87 9.88
C HIS A 138 23.60 10.55 11.24
N GLN A 139 24.26 10.94 12.34
CA GLN A 139 23.73 10.83 13.71
C GLN A 139 23.31 9.39 14.10
N ASN A 140 24.03 8.38 13.60
CA ASN A 140 23.71 6.96 13.79
C ASN A 140 22.33 6.53 13.25
N HIS A 141 21.73 7.33 12.36
CA HIS A 141 20.55 6.94 11.60
C HIS A 141 20.90 5.84 10.60
N TYR A 142 19.88 5.06 10.23
CA TYR A 142 20.01 4.09 9.15
C TYR A 142 19.96 4.80 7.81
N VAL A 143 20.98 4.54 6.99
CA VAL A 143 21.12 5.07 5.63
C VAL A 143 20.96 3.95 4.63
N LEU A 144 20.18 4.22 3.59
CA LEU A 144 20.10 3.38 2.39
C LEU A 144 20.95 4.01 1.29
N SER A 145 22.14 3.46 1.07
CA SER A 145 23.04 3.89 0.00
C SER A 145 22.89 2.97 -1.19
N PHE A 146 22.81 3.52 -2.40
CA PHE A 146 22.89 2.74 -3.62
C PHE A 146 23.72 3.41 -4.70
N ALA A 147 24.65 2.64 -5.27
CA ALA A 147 25.46 3.08 -6.39
C ALA A 147 24.71 2.87 -7.71
N PHE A 148 24.83 3.83 -8.61
CA PHE A 148 24.16 3.77 -9.91
C PHE A 148 25.07 4.34 -11.01
N SER A 149 25.04 3.71 -12.18
CA SER A 149 25.75 4.15 -13.38
C SER A 149 24.73 4.44 -14.47
N PHE A 150 24.71 5.67 -14.96
CA PHE A 150 23.80 6.07 -16.04
C PHE A 150 24.34 5.56 -17.38
N ASP A 151 23.49 4.87 -18.14
CA ASP A 151 23.87 4.28 -19.43
C ASP A 151 23.46 5.14 -20.63
N ARG A 152 22.52 6.08 -20.47
CA ARG A 152 21.97 6.90 -21.55
C ARG A 152 21.70 8.32 -21.09
N GLU A 153 22.29 9.27 -21.81
CA GLU A 153 22.22 10.69 -21.48
C GLU A 153 20.88 11.35 -21.74
N GLU A 154 20.14 10.83 -22.72
CA GLU A 154 18.83 11.34 -23.13
C GLU A 154 17.69 10.75 -22.28
N ASP A 155 18.02 9.83 -21.37
CA ASP A 155 17.04 9.14 -20.55
C ASP A 155 16.69 9.91 -19.28
N VAL A 156 15.41 9.83 -18.91
CA VAL A 156 14.93 10.17 -17.57
C VAL A 156 14.85 8.88 -16.77
N TYR A 157 15.59 8.80 -15.67
CA TYR A 157 15.59 7.66 -14.76
C TYR A 157 14.59 7.91 -13.64
N GLN A 158 13.81 6.90 -13.26
CA GLN A 158 12.88 6.99 -12.13
C GLN A 158 13.24 5.94 -11.09
N PHE A 159 13.37 6.37 -9.83
CA PHE A 159 13.69 5.53 -8.68
C PHE A 159 12.53 5.50 -7.70
N ALA A 160 12.21 4.33 -7.15
CA ALA A 160 11.10 4.18 -6.20
C ALA A 160 11.35 3.10 -5.14
N LEU A 161 10.70 3.24 -3.99
CA LEU A 161 10.71 2.23 -2.92
C LEU A 161 10.18 0.87 -3.40
N THR A 162 9.04 0.90 -4.07
CA THR A 162 8.37 -0.24 -4.71
C THR A 162 7.48 0.27 -5.84
N TYR A 163 6.81 -0.62 -6.59
CA TYR A 163 6.09 -0.28 -7.82
C TYR A 163 5.05 0.81 -7.57
N PRO A 164 5.20 2.02 -8.15
CA PRO A 164 4.21 3.07 -7.96
C PRO A 164 2.88 2.70 -8.60
N TYR A 165 1.78 2.98 -7.89
CA TYR A 165 0.43 2.82 -8.40
C TYR A 165 -0.36 4.08 -8.07
N SER A 166 -0.53 4.92 -9.09
CA SER A 166 -1.12 6.25 -8.98
C SER A 166 -2.65 6.22 -8.98
N TYR A 167 -3.28 7.28 -8.47
CA TYR A 167 -4.72 7.45 -8.49
C TYR A 167 -5.23 7.64 -9.93
N SER A 168 -4.49 8.32 -10.81
CA SER A 168 -4.84 8.43 -12.23
C SER A 168 -4.80 7.07 -12.95
N ARG A 169 -3.78 6.24 -12.68
CA ARG A 169 -3.72 4.85 -13.20
C ARG A 169 -4.91 4.03 -12.72
N TYR A 170 -5.26 4.17 -11.45
CA TYR A 170 -6.42 3.54 -10.85
C TYR A 170 -7.74 3.94 -11.55
N LEU A 171 -7.97 5.23 -11.74
CA LEU A 171 -9.18 5.71 -12.42
C LEU A 171 -9.26 5.18 -13.86
N ALA A 172 -8.16 5.24 -14.60
CA ALA A 172 -8.09 4.69 -15.96
C ALA A 172 -8.38 3.19 -15.98
N HIS A 173 -7.89 2.42 -14.99
CA HIS A 173 -8.24 1.01 -14.84
C HIS A 173 -9.75 0.82 -14.62
N LEU A 174 -10.35 1.56 -13.71
CA LEU A 174 -11.79 1.46 -13.43
C LEU A 174 -12.67 1.88 -14.61
N ASP A 175 -12.32 2.96 -15.30
CA ASP A 175 -13.03 3.41 -16.51
C ASP A 175 -13.02 2.28 -17.55
N ASN A 176 -11.86 1.65 -17.71
CA ASN A 176 -11.67 0.59 -18.68
C ASN A 176 -12.40 -0.71 -18.29
N LEU A 177 -12.46 -1.04 -16.99
CA LEU A 177 -13.17 -2.19 -16.44
C LEU A 177 -14.69 -2.03 -16.59
N CYS A 178 -15.22 -0.87 -16.19
CA CYS A 178 -16.66 -0.64 -16.05
C CYS A 178 -17.36 -0.26 -17.35
N THR A 179 -16.67 0.37 -18.30
CA THR A 179 -17.25 0.74 -19.61
C THR A 179 -17.52 -0.49 -20.47
N ARG A 180 -16.75 -1.58 -20.27
CA ARG A 180 -16.76 -2.74 -21.17
C ARG A 180 -17.65 -3.88 -20.71
N LEU A 181 -18.03 -3.94 -19.43
CA LEU A 181 -18.54 -5.16 -18.80
C LEU A 181 -19.83 -4.93 -18.01
N THR A 182 -20.88 -5.65 -18.38
CA THR A 182 -22.22 -5.58 -17.75
C THR A 182 -22.25 -6.14 -16.34
N CYS A 183 -21.27 -6.97 -15.97
CA CYS A 183 -21.15 -7.58 -14.64
C CYS A 183 -20.54 -6.65 -13.57
N THR A 184 -20.32 -5.38 -13.90
CA THR A 184 -19.71 -4.39 -13.00
C THR A 184 -20.58 -3.16 -12.85
N LYS A 185 -20.68 -2.63 -11.62
CA LYS A 185 -21.29 -1.33 -11.32
C LYS A 185 -20.32 -0.50 -10.52
N ARG A 186 -20.09 0.73 -10.98
CA ARG A 186 -19.22 1.71 -10.32
C ARG A 186 -20.06 2.81 -9.68
N GLU A 187 -19.76 3.11 -8.41
CA GLU A 187 -20.47 4.11 -7.63
C GLU A 187 -19.45 4.93 -6.83
N THR A 188 -19.60 6.25 -6.78
CA THR A 188 -18.79 7.09 -5.89
C THR A 188 -19.39 7.04 -4.48
N LEU A 189 -18.67 6.47 -3.50
CA LEU A 189 -19.10 6.39 -2.10
C LEU A 189 -18.95 7.73 -1.37
N ALA A 190 -17.84 8.40 -1.63
CA ALA A 190 -17.48 9.65 -0.97
C ALA A 190 -16.50 10.44 -1.84
N THR A 191 -16.26 11.68 -1.43
CA THR A 191 -15.10 12.44 -1.86
C THR A 191 -14.16 12.62 -0.68
N SER A 192 -12.87 12.48 -0.95
CA SER A 192 -11.79 12.79 0.00
C SER A 192 -11.73 14.31 0.29
N ILE A 193 -10.82 14.72 1.16
CA ILE A 193 -10.72 16.12 1.59
C ILE A 193 -10.35 17.03 0.41
N GLN A 194 -9.45 16.60 -0.47
CA GLN A 194 -9.14 17.31 -1.72
C GLN A 194 -10.08 16.96 -2.88
N LYS A 195 -11.29 16.47 -2.56
CA LYS A 195 -12.36 16.18 -3.53
C LYS A 195 -12.02 15.10 -4.57
N ARG A 196 -11.03 14.23 -4.32
CA ARG A 196 -10.81 13.01 -5.11
C ARG A 196 -11.87 11.96 -4.78
N LYS A 197 -12.36 11.25 -5.79
CA LYS A 197 -13.44 10.27 -5.66
C LYS A 197 -12.94 9.01 -4.95
N ILE A 198 -13.74 8.48 -4.04
CA ILE A 198 -13.56 7.17 -3.42
C ILE A 198 -14.66 6.30 -4.02
N GLU A 199 -14.28 5.33 -4.85
CA GLU A 199 -15.22 4.54 -5.65
C GLU A 199 -15.42 3.16 -5.03
N LEU A 200 -16.66 2.68 -5.13
CA LEU A 200 -17.06 1.30 -4.94
C LEU A 200 -17.29 0.66 -6.30
N VAL A 201 -16.70 -0.50 -6.51
CA VAL A 201 -16.96 -1.37 -7.65
C VAL A 201 -17.70 -2.60 -7.15
N THR A 202 -18.92 -2.81 -7.63
CA THR A 202 -19.69 -4.03 -7.39
C THR A 202 -19.51 -4.98 -8.58
N ILE A 203 -19.10 -6.22 -8.35
CA ILE A 203 -18.92 -7.26 -9.37
C ILE A 203 -19.83 -8.46 -9.06
N THR A 204 -20.73 -8.80 -9.97
CA THR A 204 -21.73 -9.88 -9.86
C THR A 204 -22.34 -10.19 -11.22
N SER A 205 -22.96 -11.36 -11.41
CA SER A 205 -23.57 -11.74 -12.69
C SER A 205 -24.87 -11.01 -12.97
N ASN A 206 -25.64 -10.71 -11.92
CA ASN A 206 -26.83 -9.89 -11.99
C ASN A 206 -26.75 -8.75 -10.95
N LEU A 207 -26.80 -7.51 -11.45
CA LEU A 207 -26.80 -6.30 -10.63
C LEU A 207 -28.18 -6.03 -10.03
N GLU A 208 -29.23 -6.53 -10.67
CA GLU A 208 -30.59 -6.53 -10.14
C GLU A 208 -30.74 -7.77 -9.26
N ASP A 209 -31.31 -7.58 -8.07
CA ASP A 209 -31.45 -8.62 -7.04
C ASP A 209 -32.61 -9.57 -7.39
N SER A 210 -32.57 -10.17 -8.58
CA SER A 210 -33.67 -10.97 -9.17
C SER A 210 -33.38 -12.47 -9.24
N GLN A 211 -32.35 -12.97 -8.54
CA GLN A 211 -32.03 -14.40 -8.47
C GLN A 211 -32.76 -15.09 -7.29
N ASP A 212 -33.11 -16.37 -7.49
CA ASP A 212 -33.88 -17.22 -6.56
C ASP A 212 -33.04 -17.75 -5.39
N HIS A 213 -31.70 -17.77 -5.50
CA HIS A 213 -30.80 -18.25 -4.45
C HIS A 213 -30.13 -17.10 -3.67
N SER A 214 -29.91 -17.32 -2.36
CA SER A 214 -29.18 -16.39 -1.50
C SER A 214 -27.71 -16.27 -1.95
N ARG A 215 -27.23 -15.03 -2.08
CA ARG A 215 -25.84 -14.72 -2.45
C ARG A 215 -25.08 -14.20 -1.24
N ARG A 216 -23.78 -14.48 -1.15
CA ARG A 216 -22.92 -13.85 -0.13
C ARG A 216 -22.30 -12.57 -0.63
N VAL A 217 -22.10 -11.62 0.28
CA VAL A 217 -21.37 -10.39 -0.03
C VAL A 217 -19.97 -10.46 0.58
N VAL A 218 -18.96 -10.20 -0.26
CA VAL A 218 -17.57 -10.00 0.15
C VAL A 218 -17.22 -8.55 -0.07
N VAL A 219 -16.76 -7.87 0.98
CA VAL A 219 -16.24 -6.50 0.87
C VAL A 219 -14.72 -6.54 0.90
N VAL A 220 -14.08 -5.83 -0.04
CA VAL A 220 -12.63 -5.70 -0.11
C VAL A 220 -12.27 -4.22 -0.04
N LEU A 221 -11.43 -3.86 0.91
CA LEU A 221 -10.88 -2.53 1.13
C LEU A 221 -9.38 -2.58 0.78
N ALA A 222 -8.85 -1.55 0.11
CA ALA A 222 -7.43 -1.49 -0.23
C ALA A 222 -6.88 -0.06 -0.17
N ARG A 223 -5.55 0.05 -0.08
CA ARG A 223 -4.80 1.33 -0.01
C ARG A 223 -5.34 2.31 1.02
N VAL A 224 -5.57 1.83 2.24
CA VAL A 224 -5.79 2.71 3.39
C VAL A 224 -4.51 3.48 3.75
N HIS A 225 -3.36 2.80 3.67
CA HIS A 225 -2.05 3.44 3.72
C HIS A 225 -1.55 3.74 2.28
N PRO A 226 -1.19 4.98 1.97
CA PRO A 226 -0.84 5.36 0.60
C PRO A 226 0.41 4.69 0.02
N GLY A 227 1.49 4.55 0.78
CA GLY A 227 2.76 3.97 0.32
C GLY A 227 2.71 2.45 0.14
N GLU A 228 1.60 1.79 0.51
CA GLU A 228 1.39 0.36 0.37
C GLU A 228 0.86 0.00 -1.03
N SER A 229 1.52 0.50 -2.07
CA SER A 229 1.11 0.30 -3.47
C SER A 229 0.98 -1.16 -3.91
N PRO A 230 1.72 -2.16 -3.39
CA PRO A 230 1.47 -3.57 -3.74
C PRO A 230 0.02 -4.03 -3.54
N SER A 231 -0.68 -3.49 -2.54
CA SER A 231 -2.10 -3.83 -2.30
C SER A 231 -3.00 -3.40 -3.47
N SER A 232 -2.66 -2.35 -4.21
CA SER A 232 -3.39 -1.98 -5.44
C SER A 232 -3.22 -2.99 -6.56
N PHE A 233 -2.02 -3.55 -6.73
CA PHE A 233 -1.79 -4.59 -7.73
C PHE A 233 -2.54 -5.87 -7.37
N VAL A 234 -2.53 -6.28 -6.09
CA VAL A 234 -3.33 -7.42 -5.61
C VAL A 234 -4.83 -7.18 -5.86
N CYS A 235 -5.33 -6.00 -5.47
CA CYS A 235 -6.73 -5.62 -5.66
C CYS A 235 -7.14 -5.61 -7.14
N GLN A 236 -6.30 -5.04 -8.01
CA GLN A 236 -6.54 -5.07 -9.45
C GLN A 236 -6.51 -6.50 -10.00
N GLY A 237 -5.56 -7.33 -9.61
CA GLY A 237 -5.47 -8.72 -10.06
C GLY A 237 -6.72 -9.54 -9.69
N LEU A 238 -7.29 -9.28 -8.50
CA LEU A 238 -8.57 -9.83 -8.08
C LEU A 238 -9.71 -9.36 -8.98
N MET A 239 -9.84 -8.05 -9.20
CA MET A 239 -10.87 -7.47 -10.07
C MET A 239 -10.79 -8.01 -11.50
N ASP A 240 -9.61 -7.98 -12.10
CA ASP A 240 -9.36 -8.43 -13.47
C ASP A 240 -9.74 -9.90 -13.66
N PHE A 241 -9.48 -10.75 -12.66
CA PHE A 241 -9.90 -12.15 -12.70
C PHE A 241 -11.41 -12.32 -12.54
N LEU A 242 -12.03 -11.64 -11.57
CA LEU A 242 -13.47 -11.73 -11.31
C LEU A 242 -14.30 -11.28 -12.52
N VAL A 243 -13.81 -10.31 -13.30
CA VAL A 243 -14.52 -9.86 -14.50
C VAL A 243 -14.22 -10.70 -15.75
N SER A 244 -13.16 -11.52 -15.73
CA SER A 244 -12.74 -12.33 -16.86
C SER A 244 -13.79 -13.36 -17.31
N SER A 245 -13.59 -13.97 -18.48
CA SER A 245 -14.42 -15.09 -18.96
C SER A 245 -14.10 -16.44 -18.31
N HIS A 246 -13.20 -16.49 -17.31
CA HIS A 246 -12.80 -17.74 -16.67
C HIS A 246 -14.00 -18.43 -15.98
N PRO A 247 -14.17 -19.77 -16.08
CA PRO A 247 -15.31 -20.47 -15.47
C PRO A 247 -15.45 -20.21 -13.97
N ILE A 248 -14.35 -20.28 -13.22
CA ILE A 248 -14.30 -19.90 -11.80
C ILE A 248 -14.90 -18.50 -11.55
N ALA A 249 -14.52 -17.51 -12.36
CA ALA A 249 -15.02 -16.15 -12.21
C ALA A 249 -16.52 -16.03 -12.52
N GLN A 250 -17.03 -16.80 -13.50
CA GLN A 250 -18.46 -16.87 -13.79
C GLN A 250 -19.24 -17.49 -12.62
N VAL A 251 -18.74 -18.62 -12.08
CA VAL A 251 -19.35 -19.28 -10.91
C VAL A 251 -19.35 -18.31 -9.72
N LEU A 252 -18.21 -17.70 -9.39
CA LEU A 252 -18.12 -16.73 -8.29
C LEU A 252 -19.13 -15.60 -8.45
N ARG A 253 -19.24 -15.00 -9.64
CA ARG A 253 -20.22 -13.92 -9.90
C ARG A 253 -21.67 -14.34 -9.73
N ASN A 254 -22.00 -15.63 -9.86
CA ASN A 254 -23.36 -16.13 -9.69
C ASN A 254 -23.76 -16.31 -8.22
N TYR A 255 -22.81 -16.59 -7.33
CA TYR A 255 -23.07 -16.92 -5.92
C TYR A 255 -22.56 -15.85 -4.95
N VAL A 256 -21.65 -14.99 -5.39
CA VAL A 256 -20.96 -14.01 -4.57
C VAL A 256 -21.01 -12.64 -5.22
N VAL A 257 -21.39 -11.64 -4.44
CA VAL A 257 -21.35 -10.23 -4.80
C VAL A 257 -20.09 -9.62 -4.19
N PHE A 258 -19.14 -9.22 -5.02
CA PHE A 258 -17.94 -8.54 -4.56
C PHE A 258 -18.17 -7.03 -4.55
N LYS A 259 -17.92 -6.39 -3.41
CA LYS A 259 -17.98 -4.95 -3.20
C LYS A 259 -16.58 -4.45 -2.85
N ILE A 260 -15.92 -3.83 -3.82
CA ILE A 260 -14.49 -3.52 -3.75
C ILE A 260 -14.32 -2.01 -3.71
N VAL A 261 -13.61 -1.50 -2.70
CA VAL A 261 -13.14 -0.12 -2.59
C VAL A 261 -11.62 -0.14 -2.81
N PRO A 262 -11.13 0.05 -4.05
CA PRO A 262 -9.73 -0.22 -4.38
C PRO A 262 -8.74 0.81 -3.83
N MET A 263 -9.23 2.00 -3.45
CA MET A 263 -8.39 3.06 -2.90
C MET A 263 -9.13 3.90 -1.86
N LEU A 264 -8.80 3.67 -0.58
CA LEU A 264 -9.39 4.41 0.55
C LEU A 264 -8.78 5.79 0.79
N ASN A 265 -7.49 5.97 0.46
CA ASN A 265 -6.76 7.20 0.74
C ASN A 265 -6.18 7.84 -0.53
N PRO A 266 -7.03 8.29 -1.48
CA PRO A 266 -6.56 8.84 -2.75
C PRO A 266 -5.73 10.13 -2.59
N ASP A 267 -6.01 10.94 -1.57
CA ASP A 267 -5.25 12.16 -1.29
C ASP A 267 -3.80 11.84 -0.90
N GLY A 268 -3.61 10.95 0.07
CA GLY A 268 -2.26 10.53 0.47
C GLY A 268 -1.50 9.85 -0.66
N VAL A 269 -2.19 9.11 -1.55
CA VAL A 269 -1.57 8.47 -2.73
C VAL A 269 -1.07 9.52 -3.70
N PHE A 270 -1.92 10.49 -4.05
CA PHE A 270 -1.57 11.54 -4.99
C PHE A 270 -0.35 12.35 -4.52
N LEU A 271 -0.28 12.63 -3.22
CA LEU A 271 0.76 13.44 -2.59
C LEU A 271 2.07 12.67 -2.33
N GLY A 272 2.08 11.34 -2.53
CA GLY A 272 3.25 10.51 -2.23
C GLY A 272 3.51 10.37 -0.73
N ASN A 273 2.46 10.30 0.10
CA ASN A 273 2.61 9.91 1.51
C ASN A 273 2.93 8.41 1.61
N TYR A 274 3.48 7.99 2.74
CA TYR A 274 3.70 6.60 3.10
C TYR A 274 2.48 6.00 3.82
N ARG A 275 1.96 6.66 4.86
CA ARG A 275 1.00 6.04 5.78
C ARG A 275 -0.21 6.91 6.10
N SER A 276 -0.06 8.22 6.17
CA SER A 276 -1.15 9.09 6.62
C SER A 276 -2.04 9.64 5.51
N THR A 277 -3.21 10.15 5.91
CA THR A 277 -4.04 11.05 5.09
C THR A 277 -3.36 12.41 4.88
N LEU A 278 -4.02 13.28 4.11
CA LEU A 278 -3.67 14.69 4.01
C LEU A 278 -3.53 15.38 5.37
N MET A 279 -4.36 15.01 6.36
CA MET A 279 -4.37 15.62 7.69
C MET A 279 -3.44 14.92 8.68
N GLY A 280 -2.49 14.11 8.20
CA GLY A 280 -1.50 13.45 9.06
C GLY A 280 -2.03 12.26 9.88
N ALA A 281 -3.30 11.86 9.69
CA ALA A 281 -3.92 10.77 10.43
C ALA A 281 -3.72 9.40 9.77
N ASP A 282 -3.53 8.35 10.57
CA ASP A 282 -3.56 6.96 10.12
C ASP A 282 -5.01 6.45 10.11
N LEU A 283 -5.60 6.28 8.91
CA LEU A 283 -6.98 5.81 8.76
C LEU A 283 -7.20 4.44 9.41
N ASN A 284 -6.21 3.54 9.37
CA ASN A 284 -6.32 2.22 9.97
C ASN A 284 -5.99 2.23 11.48
N ARG A 285 -6.07 3.41 12.12
CA ARG A 285 -6.13 3.61 13.57
C ARG A 285 -7.34 4.48 13.98
N SER A 286 -8.20 4.82 13.04
CA SER A 286 -9.31 5.77 13.24
C SER A 286 -10.70 5.15 13.18
N TRP A 287 -10.84 3.83 12.94
CA TRP A 287 -12.16 3.20 12.81
C TRP A 287 -13.04 3.33 14.05
N ASN A 288 -12.45 3.35 15.25
CA ASN A 288 -13.15 3.56 16.51
C ASN A 288 -13.36 5.04 16.88
N LYS A 289 -12.82 5.98 16.08
CA LYS A 289 -12.87 7.44 16.30
C LYS A 289 -13.11 8.20 14.99
N ILE A 290 -14.12 7.76 14.25
CA ILE A 290 -14.49 8.35 12.96
C ILE A 290 -15.01 9.77 13.18
N SER A 291 -14.62 10.68 12.28
CA SER A 291 -15.02 12.08 12.27
C SER A 291 -15.49 12.41 10.87
N ASP A 292 -16.64 13.07 10.76
CA ASP A 292 -17.30 13.38 9.48
C ASP A 292 -16.43 14.24 8.56
N TRP A 293 -15.58 15.10 9.16
CA TRP A 293 -14.73 16.04 8.43
C TRP A 293 -13.34 15.47 8.10
N LEU A 294 -12.77 14.66 8.99
CA LEU A 294 -11.40 14.15 8.84
C LEU A 294 -11.34 12.81 8.11
N HIS A 295 -12.44 12.05 8.14
CA HIS A 295 -12.46 10.65 7.70
C HIS A 295 -13.62 10.35 6.72
N PRO A 296 -13.81 11.14 5.64
CA PRO A 296 -14.95 10.97 4.73
C PRO A 296 -15.08 9.55 4.15
N ALA A 297 -13.94 8.87 3.90
CA ALA A 297 -13.93 7.46 3.49
C ALA A 297 -14.60 6.53 4.50
N LEU A 298 -14.24 6.64 5.78
CA LEU A 298 -14.75 5.77 6.85
C LEU A 298 -16.22 6.07 7.15
N VAL A 299 -16.61 7.34 7.05
CA VAL A 299 -17.99 7.82 7.24
C VAL A 299 -18.93 7.21 6.21
N ALA A 300 -18.49 7.05 4.95
CA ALA A 300 -19.30 6.39 3.93
C ALA A 300 -19.33 4.85 4.06
N ILE A 301 -18.19 4.24 4.42
CA ILE A 301 -18.07 2.78 4.44
C ILE A 301 -18.78 2.15 5.64
N LYS A 302 -18.69 2.77 6.83
CA LYS A 302 -19.30 2.18 8.04
C LYS A 302 -20.81 1.97 7.91
N PRO A 303 -21.62 2.94 7.46
CA PRO A 303 -23.05 2.73 7.20
C PRO A 303 -23.30 1.72 6.08
N MET A 304 -22.52 1.75 5.00
CA MET A 304 -22.62 0.77 3.92
C MET A 304 -22.47 -0.66 4.45
N LEU A 305 -21.43 -0.93 5.26
CA LEU A 305 -21.22 -2.24 5.87
C LEU A 305 -22.37 -2.65 6.79
N LYS A 306 -22.84 -1.75 7.65
CA LYS A 306 -23.99 -2.02 8.53
C LYS A 306 -25.27 -2.31 7.75
N ASN A 307 -25.49 -1.64 6.62
CA ASN A 307 -26.66 -1.88 5.77
C ASN A 307 -26.57 -3.23 5.08
N LEU A 308 -25.39 -3.63 4.60
CA LEU A 308 -25.16 -4.96 4.03
C LEU A 308 -25.35 -6.07 5.08
N ASP A 309 -24.88 -5.87 6.30
CA ASP A 309 -25.01 -6.83 7.40
C ASP A 309 -26.48 -7.02 7.86
N LYS A 310 -27.33 -6.00 7.67
CA LYS A 310 -28.77 -6.09 7.94
C LYS A 310 -29.53 -6.88 6.86
N SER A 311 -29.01 -6.96 5.64
CA SER A 311 -29.67 -7.67 4.53
C SER A 311 -29.75 -9.17 4.81
N SER A 312 -30.97 -9.73 4.82
CA SER A 312 -31.20 -11.17 4.97
C SER A 312 -31.03 -11.94 3.65
N ARG A 313 -31.26 -11.27 2.50
CA ARG A 313 -31.17 -11.89 1.17
C ARG A 313 -29.73 -12.03 0.68
N THR A 314 -28.93 -11.00 0.95
CA THR A 314 -27.52 -10.89 0.56
C THR A 314 -26.64 -10.64 1.78
N PRO A 315 -26.53 -11.61 2.70
CA PRO A 315 -25.78 -11.45 3.94
C PRO A 315 -24.29 -11.18 3.66
N LEU A 316 -23.76 -10.19 4.38
CA LEU A 316 -22.33 -9.92 4.44
C LEU A 316 -21.62 -11.11 5.07
N ASP A 317 -20.61 -11.64 4.39
CA ASP A 317 -19.88 -12.82 4.85
C ASP A 317 -18.46 -12.46 5.32
N CYS A 318 -17.78 -11.59 4.57
CA CYS A 318 -16.40 -11.25 4.85
C CYS A 318 -16.06 -9.81 4.47
N VAL A 319 -15.20 -9.17 5.28
CA VAL A 319 -14.52 -7.91 4.97
C VAL A 319 -13.01 -8.15 4.97
N LEU A 320 -12.37 -7.84 3.85
CA LEU A 320 -10.92 -7.93 3.68
C LEU A 320 -10.32 -6.52 3.63
N ASP A 321 -9.23 -6.30 4.36
CA ASP A 321 -8.42 -5.08 4.30
C ASP A 321 -7.04 -5.42 3.73
N LEU A 322 -6.78 -5.03 2.48
CA LEU A 322 -5.56 -5.34 1.74
C LEU A 322 -4.46 -4.33 2.05
N HIS A 323 -3.32 -4.85 2.51
CA HIS A 323 -2.16 -4.09 2.97
C HIS A 323 -0.86 -4.58 2.34
N ALA A 324 0.19 -3.76 2.45
CA ALA A 324 1.54 -4.19 2.15
C ALA A 324 2.48 -4.01 3.35
N HIS A 325 3.31 -5.02 3.61
CA HIS A 325 4.18 -5.06 4.76
C HIS A 325 5.62 -4.71 4.41
N THR A 326 6.22 -3.82 5.21
CA THR A 326 7.57 -3.30 4.98
C THR A 326 8.67 -4.12 5.65
N ASN A 327 8.32 -5.11 6.49
CA ASN A 327 9.27 -5.85 7.34
C ASN A 327 9.25 -7.35 7.11
N ALA A 328 8.15 -7.88 6.57
CA ALA A 328 7.91 -9.31 6.51
C ALA A 328 7.82 -9.73 5.05
N THR A 329 8.28 -10.95 4.75
CA THR A 329 8.23 -11.58 3.43
C THR A 329 6.93 -12.38 3.25
N GLY A 330 6.57 -12.65 1.99
CA GLY A 330 5.41 -13.46 1.65
C GLY A 330 4.05 -12.78 1.78
N LEU A 331 3.02 -13.57 1.54
CA LEU A 331 1.61 -13.29 1.79
C LEU A 331 1.21 -13.90 3.13
N PHE A 332 0.52 -13.15 3.98
CA PHE A 332 0.03 -13.68 5.26
C PHE A 332 -1.20 -12.92 5.72
N VAL A 333 -1.85 -13.44 6.78
CA VAL A 333 -3.11 -12.89 7.27
C VAL A 333 -3.00 -12.51 8.74
N TYR A 334 -3.52 -11.34 9.07
CA TYR A 334 -3.86 -11.00 10.44
C TYR A 334 -5.35 -11.21 10.65
N GLY A 335 -5.68 -12.11 11.58
CA GLY A 335 -7.04 -12.45 12.00
C GLY A 335 -7.29 -12.08 13.47
N ASN A 336 -8.54 -12.18 13.89
CA ASN A 336 -8.95 -12.04 15.28
C ASN A 336 -8.82 -13.40 16.01
N THR A 337 -8.57 -13.36 17.32
CA THR A 337 -8.91 -14.50 18.19
C THR A 337 -10.35 -14.34 18.68
N TYR A 338 -11.01 -15.45 19.00
CA TYR A 338 -12.39 -15.50 19.50
C TYR A 338 -12.49 -16.54 20.60
N ASP A 339 -13.32 -16.28 21.61
CA ASP A 339 -13.59 -17.24 22.68
C ASP A 339 -14.54 -18.35 22.20
N ASP A 340 -15.47 -18.02 21.29
CA ASP A 340 -16.32 -19.00 20.64
C ASP A 340 -15.52 -19.87 19.66
N VAL A 341 -15.47 -21.18 19.94
CA VAL A 341 -14.69 -22.16 19.19
C VAL A 341 -15.18 -22.25 17.74
N TYR A 342 -16.49 -22.30 17.51
CA TYR A 342 -17.05 -22.43 16.16
C TYR A 342 -16.78 -21.20 15.27
N ARG A 343 -16.79 -20.01 15.87
CA ARG A 343 -16.41 -18.77 15.21
C ARG A 343 -14.92 -18.77 14.89
N TYR A 344 -14.07 -19.19 15.82
CA TYR A 344 -12.63 -19.31 15.58
C TYR A 344 -12.31 -20.32 14.47
N GLU A 345 -12.90 -21.51 14.50
CA GLU A 345 -12.72 -22.54 13.48
C GLU A 345 -13.11 -22.06 12.08
N ARG A 346 -14.23 -21.32 11.98
CA ARG A 346 -14.66 -20.69 10.72
C ARG A 346 -13.68 -19.60 10.27
N HIS A 347 -13.16 -18.82 11.22
CA HIS A 347 -12.24 -17.71 10.94
C HIS A 347 -10.88 -18.18 10.39
N ILE A 348 -10.44 -19.39 10.75
CA ILE A 348 -9.16 -19.90 10.26
C ILE A 348 -9.26 -20.61 8.90
N VAL A 349 -10.47 -20.87 8.38
CA VAL A 349 -10.66 -21.59 7.10
C VAL A 349 -10.04 -20.82 5.93
N LEU A 350 -10.38 -19.53 5.77
CA LEU A 350 -9.87 -18.75 4.63
C LEU A 350 -8.34 -18.63 4.63
N PRO A 351 -7.67 -18.29 5.75
CA PRO A 351 -6.21 -18.31 5.82
C PRO A 351 -5.58 -19.69 5.56
N LYS A 352 -6.20 -20.78 6.03
CA LYS A 352 -5.72 -22.14 5.75
C LYS A 352 -5.80 -22.50 4.27
N LEU A 353 -6.89 -22.13 3.59
CA LEU A 353 -7.01 -22.32 2.14
C LEU A 353 -5.99 -21.45 1.39
N LEU A 354 -5.78 -20.20 1.80
CA LEU A 354 -4.69 -19.39 1.23
C LEU A 354 -3.33 -20.08 1.37
N ALA A 355 -3.03 -20.65 2.53
CA ALA A 355 -1.78 -21.37 2.78
C ALA A 355 -1.59 -22.63 1.90
N GLN A 356 -2.68 -23.26 1.48
CA GLN A 356 -2.66 -24.43 0.61
C GLN A 356 -2.48 -24.06 -0.86
N HIS A 357 -3.04 -22.92 -1.29
CA HIS A 357 -3.12 -22.55 -2.71
C HIS A 357 -2.14 -21.46 -3.14
N ALA A 358 -1.53 -20.73 -2.20
CA ALA A 358 -0.53 -19.72 -2.47
C ALA A 358 0.86 -20.22 -2.04
N GLU A 359 1.74 -20.44 -3.03
CA GLU A 359 3.14 -20.86 -2.81
C GLU A 359 3.92 -19.87 -1.94
N ASP A 360 3.54 -18.60 -2.01
CA ASP A 360 4.17 -17.48 -1.31
C ASP A 360 3.52 -17.16 0.03
N TYR A 361 2.62 -18.02 0.52
CA TYR A 361 2.02 -17.88 1.83
C TYR A 361 3.03 -18.20 2.94
N GLU A 362 3.24 -17.23 3.83
CA GLU A 362 4.18 -17.33 4.95
C GLU A 362 3.42 -17.52 6.27
N ILE A 363 3.27 -18.78 6.69
CA ILE A 363 2.53 -19.13 7.90
C ILE A 363 3.17 -18.53 9.16
N GLY A 364 4.49 -18.36 9.18
CA GLY A 364 5.21 -17.79 10.33
C GLY A 364 4.85 -16.33 10.62
N ASN A 365 4.33 -15.61 9.62
CA ASN A 365 3.88 -14.23 9.76
C ASN A 365 2.36 -14.12 10.02
N THR A 366 1.59 -15.19 9.82
CA THR A 366 0.15 -15.18 10.10
C THR A 366 -0.11 -15.15 11.60
N MET A 367 -1.01 -14.27 12.04
CA MET A 367 -1.29 -14.10 13.45
C MET A 367 -2.78 -13.90 13.74
N TYR A 368 -3.21 -14.41 14.90
CA TYR A 368 -4.55 -14.20 15.42
C TYR A 368 -4.46 -13.54 16.78
N ASN A 369 -4.96 -12.32 16.91
CA ASN A 369 -4.87 -11.59 18.18
C ASN A 369 -6.05 -10.64 18.41
N GLN A 370 -6.13 -10.17 19.65
CA GLN A 370 -7.10 -9.17 20.10
C GLN A 370 -6.43 -7.91 20.69
N ASP A 371 -5.24 -7.54 20.19
CA ASP A 371 -4.44 -6.41 20.72
C ASP A 371 -5.26 -5.10 20.88
N PRO A 372 -5.37 -4.56 22.12
CA PRO A 372 -6.07 -3.30 22.39
C PRO A 372 -5.54 -2.12 21.60
N HIS A 373 -4.23 -2.04 21.33
CA HIS A 373 -3.62 -0.96 20.55
C HIS A 373 -4.02 -1.01 19.07
N LYS A 374 -4.60 -2.13 18.61
CA LYS A 374 -5.13 -2.30 17.27
C LYS A 374 -6.65 -2.14 17.20
N ALA A 375 -7.33 -1.77 18.29
CA ALA A 375 -8.79 -1.62 18.33
C ALA A 375 -9.34 -0.65 17.25
N GLY A 376 -8.54 0.33 16.83
CA GLY A 376 -8.87 1.27 15.74
C GLY A 376 -8.60 0.78 14.32
N THR A 377 -8.18 -0.48 14.13
CA THR A 377 -8.00 -1.09 12.79
C THR A 377 -9.33 -1.60 12.23
N ALA A 378 -9.45 -1.71 10.91
CA ALA A 378 -10.63 -2.24 10.24
C ALA A 378 -10.98 -3.63 10.79
N ARG A 379 -9.99 -4.54 10.80
CA ARG A 379 -10.13 -5.91 11.29
C ARG A 379 -10.72 -5.99 12.71
N ARG A 380 -10.21 -5.19 13.65
CA ARG A 380 -10.65 -5.21 15.05
C ARG A 380 -11.98 -4.51 15.24
N TYR A 381 -12.13 -3.30 14.70
CA TYR A 381 -13.31 -2.49 14.89
C TYR A 381 -14.54 -3.06 14.20
N LEU A 382 -14.43 -3.44 12.92
CA LEU A 382 -15.57 -3.93 12.14
C LEU A 382 -16.12 -5.22 12.73
N CYS A 383 -15.24 -6.09 13.22
CA CYS A 383 -15.60 -7.31 13.91
C CYS A 383 -16.44 -7.08 15.19
N SER A 384 -16.31 -5.91 15.84
CA SER A 384 -17.08 -5.55 17.03
C SER A 384 -18.45 -4.95 16.75
N ILE A 385 -18.72 -4.50 15.51
CA ILE A 385 -19.97 -3.81 15.16
C ILE A 385 -20.84 -4.57 14.15
N LEU A 386 -20.30 -5.62 13.52
CA LEU A 386 -20.99 -6.49 12.57
C LEU A 386 -21.38 -7.80 13.26
N LYS A 387 -22.33 -8.54 12.67
CA LYS A 387 -22.76 -9.85 13.19
C LYS A 387 -21.58 -10.83 13.30
N GLU A 388 -21.70 -11.79 14.23
CA GLU A 388 -20.61 -12.71 14.57
C GLU A 388 -20.14 -13.61 13.42
N HIS A 389 -21.03 -13.91 12.47
CA HIS A 389 -20.69 -14.69 11.29
C HIS A 389 -19.84 -13.92 10.26
N VAL A 390 -19.74 -12.59 10.39
CA VAL A 390 -18.93 -11.77 9.47
C VAL A 390 -17.46 -11.86 9.86
N ASN A 391 -16.68 -12.45 8.96
CA ASN A 391 -15.24 -12.52 9.12
C ASN A 391 -14.56 -11.21 8.70
N CYS A 392 -13.59 -10.73 9.47
CA CYS A 392 -12.80 -9.55 9.14
C CYS A 392 -11.31 -9.89 9.18
N TYR A 393 -10.57 -9.63 8.10
CA TYR A 393 -9.13 -9.92 7.99
C TYR A 393 -8.36 -8.73 7.49
N SER A 394 -7.10 -8.61 7.92
CA SER A 394 -6.09 -7.85 7.18
C SER A 394 -5.24 -8.83 6.39
N ILE A 395 -5.21 -8.68 5.06
CA ILE A 395 -4.34 -9.47 4.19
C ILE A 395 -3.11 -8.64 3.90
N GLU A 396 -1.95 -9.17 4.25
CA GLU A 396 -0.67 -8.47 4.19
C GLU A 396 0.20 -9.11 3.10
N VAL A 397 0.75 -8.30 2.21
CA VAL A 397 1.72 -8.76 1.21
C VAL A 397 3.07 -8.05 1.38
N SER A 398 4.18 -8.77 1.33
CA SER A 398 5.50 -8.16 1.36
C SER A 398 5.71 -7.14 0.25
N MET A 399 6.37 -6.01 0.55
CA MET A 399 6.86 -5.07 -0.47
C MET A 399 8.07 -5.59 -1.26
N PHE A 400 8.74 -6.63 -0.75
CA PHE A 400 9.95 -7.17 -1.36
C PHE A 400 9.67 -8.44 -2.17
N GLY A 401 9.32 -9.51 -1.47
CA GLY A 401 9.36 -10.86 -2.02
C GLY A 401 8.93 -11.91 -1.00
N TYR A 402 9.11 -13.18 -1.36
CA TYR A 402 8.68 -14.33 -0.58
C TYR A 402 9.73 -15.43 -0.61
N ASN A 403 9.72 -16.30 0.39
CA ASN A 403 10.55 -17.50 0.41
C ASN A 403 9.79 -18.65 -0.27
N ARG A 404 10.50 -19.51 -0.98
CA ARG A 404 9.94 -20.77 -1.50
C ARG A 404 10.40 -21.91 -0.62
N LYS A 405 9.50 -22.88 -0.36
CA LYS A 405 9.82 -24.05 0.48
C LYS A 405 10.99 -24.88 -0.05
N SER A 406 11.19 -24.91 -1.36
CA SER A 406 12.17 -25.75 -2.04
C SER A 406 13.45 -25.03 -2.48
N THR A 407 13.52 -23.70 -2.37
CA THR A 407 14.69 -22.95 -2.87
C THR A 407 15.08 -21.86 -1.87
N PRO A 408 16.33 -21.87 -1.37
CA PRO A 408 16.78 -20.86 -0.43
C PRO A 408 16.85 -19.49 -1.10
N GLY A 409 16.51 -18.45 -0.33
CA GLY A 409 16.53 -17.06 -0.79
C GLY A 409 15.15 -16.45 -0.97
N ILE A 410 15.13 -15.11 -0.99
CA ILE A 410 13.91 -14.34 -1.16
C ILE A 410 13.72 -14.08 -2.66
N PHE A 411 12.60 -14.54 -3.20
CA PHE A 411 12.17 -14.28 -4.57
C PHE A 411 11.45 -12.95 -4.63
N PRO A 412 12.00 -11.93 -5.32
CA PRO A 412 11.37 -10.62 -5.38
C PRO A 412 10.05 -10.69 -6.14
N TYR A 413 9.03 -10.00 -5.63
CA TYR A 413 7.80 -9.82 -6.37
C TYR A 413 8.00 -8.91 -7.57
N THR A 414 7.35 -9.28 -8.67
CA THR A 414 7.12 -8.43 -9.85
C THR A 414 5.70 -7.86 -9.80
N GLU A 415 5.38 -6.87 -10.66
CA GLU A 415 4.00 -6.39 -10.83
C GLU A 415 3.04 -7.57 -11.10
N GLU A 416 3.44 -8.48 -11.99
CA GLU A 416 2.67 -9.69 -12.31
C GLU A 416 2.55 -10.66 -11.13
N GLY A 417 3.58 -10.73 -10.29
CA GLY A 417 3.54 -11.49 -9.03
C GLY A 417 2.45 -10.99 -8.09
N TYR A 418 2.29 -9.67 -7.94
CA TYR A 418 1.21 -9.11 -7.15
C TYR A 418 -0.16 -9.29 -7.80
N TYR A 419 -0.28 -9.15 -9.14
CA TYR A 419 -1.53 -9.47 -9.83
C TYR A 419 -1.95 -10.93 -9.61
N ARG A 420 -0.98 -11.87 -9.68
CA ARG A 420 -1.20 -13.29 -9.41
C ARG A 420 -1.80 -13.56 -8.05
N LEU A 421 -1.36 -12.84 -7.02
CA LEU A 421 -1.91 -12.98 -5.66
C LEU A 421 -3.41 -12.65 -5.61
N GLY A 422 -3.83 -11.58 -6.29
CA GLY A 422 -5.26 -11.24 -6.41
C GLY A 422 -6.07 -12.35 -7.07
N ARG A 423 -5.51 -12.99 -8.11
CA ARG A 423 -6.15 -14.13 -8.80
C ARG A 423 -6.22 -15.37 -7.91
N ASN A 424 -5.18 -15.63 -7.12
CA ASN A 424 -5.18 -16.74 -6.16
C ASN A 424 -6.24 -16.53 -5.07
N LEU A 425 -6.41 -15.30 -4.58
CA LEU A 425 -7.47 -14.98 -3.63
C LEU A 425 -8.88 -15.29 -4.21
N ALA A 426 -9.11 -14.98 -5.49
CA ALA A 426 -10.36 -15.34 -6.17
C ALA A 426 -10.58 -16.87 -6.23
N ARG A 427 -9.53 -17.64 -6.54
CA ARG A 427 -9.62 -19.11 -6.57
C ARG A 427 -9.91 -19.69 -5.19
N VAL A 428 -9.27 -19.16 -4.16
CA VAL A 428 -9.52 -19.57 -2.77
C VAL A 428 -10.95 -19.25 -2.35
N PHE A 429 -11.55 -18.14 -2.81
CA PHE A 429 -12.97 -17.89 -2.56
C PHE A 429 -13.88 -18.96 -3.15
N LEU A 430 -13.57 -19.52 -4.32
CA LEU A 430 -14.37 -20.60 -4.89
C LEU A 430 -14.37 -21.82 -3.97
N GLU A 431 -13.19 -22.23 -3.50
CA GLU A 431 -13.04 -23.38 -2.60
C GLU A 431 -13.66 -23.13 -1.23
N TYR A 432 -13.45 -21.93 -0.68
CA TYR A 432 -14.08 -21.51 0.58
C TYR A 432 -15.61 -21.62 0.49
N TYR A 433 -16.22 -21.10 -0.57
CA TYR A 433 -17.68 -21.14 -0.72
C TYR A 433 -18.22 -22.51 -1.17
N LYS A 434 -17.41 -23.36 -1.80
CA LYS A 434 -17.75 -24.79 -1.98
C LYS A 434 -17.76 -25.51 -0.64
N LEU A 435 -16.75 -25.29 0.21
CA LEU A 435 -16.63 -25.92 1.53
C LEU A 435 -17.74 -25.47 2.49
N MET A 436 -18.17 -24.21 2.40
CA MET A 436 -19.32 -23.68 3.14
C MET A 436 -20.69 -24.12 2.57
N GLY A 437 -20.74 -24.91 1.49
CA GLY A 437 -21.98 -25.40 0.88
C GLY A 437 -22.81 -24.33 0.15
N ILE A 438 -22.23 -23.15 -0.11
CA ILE A 438 -22.90 -22.04 -0.82
C ILE A 438 -22.80 -22.23 -2.33
N ILE A 439 -21.64 -22.69 -2.81
CA ILE A 439 -21.42 -23.04 -4.22
C ILE A 439 -21.53 -24.57 -4.32
N PRO A 440 -22.45 -25.10 -5.15
CA PRO A 440 -22.58 -26.54 -5.35
C PRO A 440 -21.29 -27.21 -5.84
N ALA A 441 -21.06 -28.45 -5.38
CA ALA A 441 -20.00 -29.29 -5.91
C ALA A 441 -20.30 -29.71 -7.36
N GLY A 442 -19.26 -29.92 -8.18
CA GLY A 442 -19.39 -30.39 -9.57
C GLY A 442 -19.58 -29.29 -10.64
N LEU A 443 -19.62 -28.01 -10.25
CA LEU A 443 -19.56 -26.89 -11.20
C LEU A 443 -18.18 -26.79 -11.87
N PRO A 444 -18.10 -26.33 -13.14
CA PRO A 444 -16.85 -26.30 -13.89
C PRO A 444 -15.80 -25.42 -13.19
N ASP A 445 -14.79 -26.07 -12.63
CA ASP A 445 -13.61 -25.47 -12.02
C ASP A 445 -12.40 -25.43 -12.99
N GLN A 446 -12.48 -26.18 -14.10
CA GLN A 446 -11.51 -26.20 -15.18
C GLN A 446 -12.08 -25.53 -16.45
N PRO A 447 -11.25 -24.81 -17.24
CA PRO A 447 -11.64 -24.39 -18.59
C PRO A 447 -11.97 -25.61 -19.45
N SER A 448 -13.20 -25.67 -19.95
CA SER A 448 -13.64 -26.73 -20.87
C SER A 448 -12.67 -26.85 -22.05
N THR A 449 -11.97 -27.99 -22.15
CA THR A 449 -11.18 -28.35 -23.34
C THR A 449 -12.06 -28.66 -24.55
N LYS A 450 -13.38 -28.81 -24.35
CA LYS A 450 -14.33 -28.89 -25.44
C LYS A 450 -14.45 -27.49 -26.06
N ARG A 451 -13.73 -27.27 -27.16
CA ARG A 451 -14.11 -26.27 -28.18
C ARG A 451 -15.60 -26.52 -28.47
N SER A 452 -16.48 -25.63 -28.03
CA SER A 452 -17.85 -25.67 -28.53
C SER A 452 -17.75 -25.46 -30.03
N ARG A 453 -18.17 -26.47 -30.79
CA ARG A 453 -18.42 -26.29 -32.22
C ARG A 453 -19.58 -25.31 -32.28
N GLN A 454 -19.28 -24.02 -32.38
CA GLN A 454 -20.24 -23.07 -32.90
C GLN A 454 -20.64 -23.58 -34.29
N SER A 455 -21.87 -24.07 -34.40
CA SER A 455 -22.54 -24.32 -35.66
C SER A 455 -22.58 -22.98 -36.41
N ARG A 456 -21.55 -22.73 -37.22
CA ARG A 456 -21.59 -21.70 -38.24
C ARG A 456 -22.63 -22.15 -39.25
N THR A 457 -23.79 -21.52 -39.24
CA THR A 457 -24.74 -21.53 -40.36
C THR A 457 -23.99 -20.97 -41.57
N ARG A 458 -23.45 -21.85 -42.42
CA ARG A 458 -22.73 -21.47 -43.63
C ARG A 458 -23.74 -20.92 -44.63
N ARG A 459 -23.82 -19.61 -44.76
CA ARG A 459 -24.35 -18.98 -45.98
C ARG A 459 -23.38 -19.34 -47.12
N ARG A 460 -23.84 -20.18 -48.04
CA ARG A 460 -23.04 -20.70 -49.16
C ARG A 460 -22.91 -19.59 -50.22
N VAL A 461 -21.81 -18.84 -50.19
CA VAL A 461 -21.43 -17.96 -51.30
C VAL A 461 -20.69 -18.83 -52.33
N LEU A 462 -21.22 -18.90 -53.56
CA LEU A 462 -20.54 -19.54 -54.68
C LEU A 462 -19.24 -18.78 -54.95
N ARG A 463 -18.09 -19.46 -54.90
CA ARG A 463 -16.80 -18.92 -55.33
C ARG A 463 -16.25 -19.81 -56.44
N GLU A 464 -15.81 -19.18 -57.52
CA GLU A 464 -15.19 -19.85 -58.66
C GLU A 464 -13.87 -20.56 -58.28
N PRO A 465 -13.48 -21.61 -59.01
CA PRO A 465 -12.30 -22.40 -58.70
C PRO A 465 -11.02 -21.60 -58.98
N ARG A 466 -10.14 -21.54 -57.99
CA ARG A 466 -8.81 -20.91 -58.11
C ARG A 466 -7.86 -21.81 -58.95
N PRO A 467 -6.97 -21.27 -59.79
CA PRO A 467 -6.08 -22.07 -60.64
C PRO A 467 -5.09 -22.91 -59.82
N LYS A 468 -4.77 -24.11 -60.31
CA LYS A 468 -3.84 -25.05 -59.67
C LYS A 468 -2.39 -24.58 -59.88
N THR A 469 -1.72 -24.14 -58.82
CA THR A 469 -0.27 -23.95 -58.80
C THR A 469 0.44 -25.16 -58.20
N SER A 470 1.59 -25.54 -58.77
CA SER A 470 2.40 -26.67 -58.32
C SER A 470 3.10 -26.35 -56.99
N ARG A 471 3.03 -27.32 -56.05
CA ARG A 471 3.68 -27.25 -54.75
C ARG A 471 5.19 -27.41 -54.90
N LYS A 472 5.97 -26.38 -54.57
CA LYS A 472 7.38 -26.54 -54.17
C LYS A 472 7.45 -26.56 -52.64
N PRO A 473 8.10 -27.55 -52.00
CA PRO A 473 8.33 -27.53 -50.56
C PRO A 473 9.44 -26.52 -50.22
N ALA A 474 9.21 -25.69 -49.20
CA ALA A 474 10.26 -24.86 -48.61
C ALA A 474 11.07 -25.71 -47.61
N PRO A 475 12.42 -25.62 -47.59
CA PRO A 475 13.23 -26.33 -46.62
C PRO A 475 13.06 -25.71 -45.22
N ILE A 476 12.80 -26.57 -44.24
CA ILE A 476 12.70 -26.21 -42.82
C ILE A 476 14.11 -26.27 -42.24
N HIS A 477 14.66 -25.13 -41.81
CA HIS A 477 15.91 -25.08 -41.07
C HIS A 477 15.63 -25.46 -39.61
N LEU A 478 16.12 -26.62 -39.17
CA LEU A 478 16.03 -27.09 -37.79
C LEU A 478 17.27 -26.59 -37.03
N ALA A 479 17.15 -25.47 -36.32
CA ALA A 479 18.16 -25.06 -35.34
C ALA A 479 17.76 -25.63 -33.96
N SER A 480 18.64 -26.45 -33.42
CA SER A 480 18.56 -27.14 -32.13
C SER A 480 18.45 -26.16 -30.96
N ILE A 481 17.47 -26.36 -30.07
CA ILE A 481 17.27 -25.62 -28.81
C ILE A 481 18.18 -26.17 -27.67
N HIS A 482 19.17 -27.00 -27.99
CA HIS A 482 19.96 -27.73 -26.99
C HIS A 482 21.32 -27.11 -26.60
N GLU A 483 21.64 -25.89 -27.03
CA GLU A 483 22.97 -25.28 -26.83
C GLU A 483 23.06 -24.13 -25.81
N TYR A 484 22.02 -23.84 -25.01
CA TYR A 484 22.06 -22.71 -24.05
C TYR A 484 22.08 -23.07 -22.57
N PHE A 485 22.29 -24.33 -22.20
CA PHE A 485 22.44 -24.74 -20.80
C PHE A 485 23.67 -25.63 -20.61
N GLN A 486 24.85 -25.00 -20.46
CA GLN A 486 25.99 -25.59 -19.78
C GLN A 486 26.49 -24.60 -18.72
N GLU A 487 26.20 -24.91 -17.46
CA GLU A 487 26.86 -24.32 -16.29
C GLU A 487 28.14 -25.12 -16.03
N GLU A 488 29.30 -24.47 -16.13
CA GLU A 488 30.58 -25.02 -15.68
C GLU A 488 30.60 -25.10 -14.16
N THR A 489 30.81 -26.31 -13.64
CA THR A 489 31.03 -26.60 -12.23
C THR A 489 32.50 -26.92 -12.04
N GLU A 490 33.26 -26.07 -11.34
CA GLU A 490 34.57 -26.44 -10.81
C GLU A 490 34.53 -26.57 -9.28
N MET A 491 34.91 -27.77 -8.83
CA MET A 491 35.11 -28.12 -7.43
C MET A 491 36.52 -27.74 -6.98
N ALA A 492 36.65 -27.21 -5.78
CA ALA A 492 37.87 -27.34 -5.00
C ALA A 492 37.52 -27.70 -3.56
N ALA A 493 38.01 -28.86 -3.13
CA ALA A 493 37.92 -29.39 -1.78
C ALA A 493 39.18 -29.05 -0.97
N SER A 494 39.01 -29.00 0.36
CA SER A 494 39.89 -29.56 1.41
C SER A 494 40.35 -28.62 2.54
N GLY A 495 40.42 -29.21 3.74
CA GLY A 495 41.00 -28.69 5.00
C GLY A 495 39.94 -28.12 5.94
N GLY A 496 39.51 -28.74 7.05
CA GLY A 496 40.21 -29.59 8.02
C GLY A 496 40.55 -28.73 9.27
N TYR A 497 39.92 -29.02 10.43
CA TYR A 497 40.50 -29.07 11.79
C TYR A 497 39.48 -28.83 12.94
N ARG A 498 39.25 -29.93 13.68
CA ARG A 498 39.16 -30.14 15.15
C ARG A 498 38.47 -29.12 16.09
N SER A 499 37.36 -29.60 16.67
CA SER A 499 37.06 -29.82 18.11
C SER A 499 38.01 -29.25 19.18
N MET A 500 37.42 -28.64 20.23
CA MET A 500 37.59 -29.03 21.65
C MET A 500 36.51 -28.38 22.57
N SER A 501 35.86 -29.23 23.38
CA SER A 501 35.24 -29.09 24.73
C SER A 501 34.98 -27.69 25.33
N GLY A 502 33.83 -27.36 25.94
CA GLY A 502 33.23 -27.96 27.17
C GLY A 502 33.67 -27.14 28.40
N THR A 503 32.81 -26.55 29.24
CA THR A 503 32.23 -27.17 30.46
C THR A 503 31.34 -26.18 31.25
N ARG A 504 30.18 -26.69 31.72
CA ARG A 504 29.31 -26.41 32.91
C ARG A 504 29.29 -25.02 33.61
N MET A 505 28.13 -24.39 33.84
CA MET A 505 27.09 -24.62 34.88
C MET A 505 27.53 -24.41 36.34
N SER A 506 27.00 -23.38 36.99
CA SER A 506 26.50 -23.43 38.38
C SER A 506 25.55 -22.28 38.72
N GLN A 507 24.46 -22.63 39.41
CA GLN A 507 23.42 -21.79 40.02
C GLN A 507 23.76 -21.33 41.45
N LEU A 508 22.83 -20.55 42.02
CA LEU A 508 22.59 -20.16 43.43
C LEU A 508 23.45 -19.00 43.96
N GLY A 509 22.93 -18.03 44.73
CA GLY A 509 21.59 -17.81 45.27
C GLY A 509 21.62 -16.74 46.38
N THR A 510 20.45 -16.12 46.60
CA THR A 510 19.88 -15.62 47.89
C THR A 510 20.46 -14.42 48.67
N GLY A 511 19.52 -13.50 48.98
CA GLY A 511 19.37 -12.79 50.27
C GLY A 511 19.97 -11.37 50.33
N THR A 512 19.42 -10.35 51.01
CA THR A 512 18.19 -10.12 51.79
C THR A 512 18.26 -8.64 52.26
N GLY A 513 17.12 -8.01 52.58
CA GLY A 513 17.01 -6.84 53.47
C GLY A 513 16.52 -5.55 52.78
N SER A 514 15.24 -5.17 52.84
CA SER A 514 14.45 -4.59 53.96
C SER A 514 14.76 -3.10 54.22
N GLY A 515 13.75 -2.24 54.02
CA GLY A 515 13.78 -0.83 54.40
C GLY A 515 12.47 -0.12 54.06
N THR A 516 11.57 -0.09 55.05
CA THR A 516 10.25 0.57 55.05
C THR A 516 10.33 2.10 55.07
N GLY A 517 9.37 2.78 54.43
CA GLY A 517 9.15 4.23 54.57
C GLY A 517 7.77 4.66 54.08
N VAL A 518 6.93 5.10 55.02
CA VAL A 518 5.53 5.53 54.88
C VAL A 518 5.44 7.05 54.65
N GLY A 519 4.42 7.50 53.90
CA GLY A 519 3.88 8.89 53.95
C GLY A 519 4.12 9.68 52.66
N GLY A 520 3.13 10.35 52.05
CA GLY A 520 1.76 10.64 52.43
C GLY A 520 1.01 11.30 51.26
N CYS A 521 -0.30 11.11 51.23
CA CYS A 521 -1.23 11.75 50.30
C CYS A 521 -1.23 13.28 50.45
N ARG A 522 -1.22 14.01 49.34
CA ARG A 522 -1.73 15.39 49.28
C ARG A 522 -2.86 15.51 48.26
N ASN A 523 -4.06 15.61 48.81
CA ASN A 523 -5.29 16.08 48.17
C ASN A 523 -5.07 17.43 47.48
N ARG A 524 -5.61 17.59 46.26
CA ARG A 524 -5.95 18.91 45.72
C ARG A 524 -7.47 19.08 45.76
N SER A 525 -7.83 20.17 46.43
CA SER A 525 -9.13 20.67 46.80
C SER A 525 -10.10 20.88 45.63
N TYR A 526 -11.30 20.33 45.78
CA TYR A 526 -12.52 20.75 45.09
C TYR A 526 -12.96 22.12 45.60
N ARG A 527 -13.19 23.09 44.71
CA ARG A 527 -13.92 24.32 45.03
C ARG A 527 -15.42 24.10 44.83
N PHE A 528 -16.16 24.19 45.93
CA PHE A 528 -17.62 24.34 45.94
C PHE A 528 -18.04 25.68 45.31
N ARG A 529 -19.09 25.68 44.50
CA ARG A 529 -19.88 26.86 44.12
C ARG A 529 -21.24 26.77 44.80
N SER A 530 -21.68 27.88 45.40
CA SER A 530 -22.95 28.03 46.12
C SER A 530 -24.18 27.92 45.20
N PRO A 531 -25.33 27.44 45.70
CA PRO A 531 -26.58 27.33 44.94
C PRO A 531 -27.41 28.62 45.02
N GLY A 532 -27.91 29.13 43.88
CA GLY A 532 -28.95 30.18 43.88
C GLY A 532 -28.81 31.30 42.84
N ALA A 533 -28.67 30.99 41.54
CA ALA A 533 -28.86 31.99 40.48
C ALA A 533 -29.82 31.44 39.40
N PRO A 534 -30.71 32.28 38.82
CA PRO A 534 -31.82 31.81 37.98
C PRO A 534 -31.33 31.24 36.65
N LEU A 535 -32.02 30.19 36.17
CA LEU A 535 -31.80 29.57 34.87
C LEU A 535 -32.25 30.51 33.75
N ASP A 536 -31.31 31.21 33.13
CA ASP A 536 -31.55 31.81 31.82
C ASP A 536 -31.71 30.71 30.77
N ARG A 537 -32.83 30.82 30.06
CA ARG A 537 -33.33 29.93 29.03
C ARG A 537 -32.33 29.88 27.88
N VAL A 538 -31.38 28.95 27.91
CA VAL A 538 -30.49 28.70 26.76
C VAL A 538 -31.33 28.04 25.67
N GLN A 539 -31.77 28.88 24.74
CA GLN A 539 -32.30 28.46 23.45
C GLN A 539 -31.24 27.56 22.78
N ALA A 540 -31.56 26.28 22.59
CA ALA A 540 -30.69 25.34 21.90
C ALA A 540 -30.55 25.76 20.44
N LEU A 541 -29.58 26.65 20.18
CA LEU A 541 -29.06 26.87 18.85
C LEU A 541 -28.36 25.58 18.42
N SER A 542 -29.08 24.75 17.66
CA SER A 542 -28.50 23.69 16.83
C SER A 542 -27.60 24.33 15.76
N ARG A 543 -26.45 24.85 16.19
CA ARG A 543 -25.35 25.17 15.29
C ARG A 543 -24.67 23.86 14.99
N HIS A 544 -25.03 23.23 13.88
CA HIS A 544 -24.07 22.37 13.21
C HIS A 544 -22.76 23.18 13.08
N PRO A 545 -21.61 22.66 13.55
CA PRO A 545 -20.36 23.38 13.39
C PRO A 545 -20.19 23.67 11.90
N ALA A 546 -19.96 24.94 11.57
CA ALA A 546 -19.78 25.36 10.19
C ALA A 546 -18.69 24.50 9.53
N GLU A 547 -18.97 23.98 8.34
CA GLU A 547 -18.00 23.20 7.56
C GLU A 547 -16.68 23.98 7.46
N PRO A 548 -15.55 23.40 7.91
CA PRO A 548 -14.25 24.03 7.72
C PRO A 548 -13.94 24.07 6.23
N ARG A 549 -13.75 25.28 5.67
CA ARG A 549 -13.35 25.46 4.28
C ARG A 549 -11.84 25.21 4.14
N LEU A 550 -11.48 24.03 3.65
CA LEU A 550 -10.12 23.75 3.19
C LEU A 550 -10.00 24.10 1.71
N THR A 551 -9.11 25.04 1.39
CA THR A 551 -8.72 25.32 0.00
C THR A 551 -7.98 24.10 -0.55
N ILE A 552 -8.24 23.71 -1.80
CA ILE A 552 -7.44 22.67 -2.46
C ILE A 552 -6.03 23.23 -2.64
N ILE A 553 -5.09 22.73 -1.85
CA ILE A 553 -3.67 23.09 -1.93
C ILE A 553 -2.96 21.93 -2.63
N ASP A 554 -2.39 22.22 -3.80
CA ASP A 554 -1.47 21.30 -4.46
C ASP A 554 -0.08 21.46 -3.85
N PHE A 555 0.24 20.59 -2.88
CA PHE A 555 1.55 20.59 -2.23
C PHE A 555 2.70 20.20 -3.17
N ASN A 556 2.42 19.60 -4.33
CA ASN A 556 3.44 19.35 -5.34
C ASN A 556 3.90 20.64 -6.05
N GLN A 557 3.13 21.72 -5.93
CA GLN A 557 3.43 23.04 -6.50
C GLN A 557 3.90 24.07 -5.45
N LEU A 558 3.94 23.69 -4.16
CA LEU A 558 4.41 24.58 -3.10
C LEU A 558 5.95 24.63 -3.11
N THR A 559 6.49 25.70 -3.68
CA THR A 559 7.90 26.06 -3.54
C THR A 559 8.18 26.72 -2.19
N ARG A 560 9.46 26.87 -1.82
CA ARG A 560 9.87 27.60 -0.61
C ARG A 560 9.30 29.04 -0.65
N GLY A 561 8.51 29.43 0.36
CA GLY A 561 7.77 30.72 0.41
C GLY A 561 6.39 30.72 -0.26
N GLY A 562 5.97 29.62 -0.90
CA GLY A 562 4.66 29.52 -1.57
C GLY A 562 3.46 29.62 -0.63
N LEU A 563 3.63 29.26 0.65
CA LEU A 563 2.59 29.37 1.67
C LEU A 563 2.27 30.84 2.00
N GLU A 564 3.27 31.72 2.02
CA GLU A 564 3.13 33.17 2.25
C GLU A 564 2.44 33.85 1.04
N LEU A 565 2.75 33.38 -0.17
CA LEU A 565 2.08 33.81 -1.41
C LEU A 565 0.61 33.32 -1.48
N ALA A 566 0.31 32.12 -0.98
CA ALA A 566 -1.04 31.58 -0.96
C ALA A 566 -1.92 32.24 0.12
N THR A 567 -1.34 32.54 1.29
CA THR A 567 -2.03 33.21 2.40
C THR A 567 -2.27 34.70 2.12
N SER A 568 -1.38 35.38 1.41
CA SER A 568 -1.57 36.78 1.00
C SER A 568 -2.71 36.97 -0.01
N LYS A 569 -3.00 35.99 -0.87
CA LYS A 569 -4.15 36.02 -1.79
C LYS A 569 -5.52 35.88 -1.11
N ASN A 570 -5.57 35.29 0.09
CA ASN A 570 -6.82 35.05 0.83
C ASN A 570 -7.10 36.06 1.96
N ARG A 571 -6.29 37.12 2.12
CA ARG A 571 -6.68 38.24 2.99
C ARG A 571 -7.82 39.01 2.32
N ALA A 572 -9.05 38.73 2.74
CA ALA A 572 -10.17 39.62 2.50
C ALA A 572 -9.77 41.05 2.92
N LYS A 573 -9.91 42.03 2.02
CA LYS A 573 -9.76 43.44 2.35
C LYS A 573 -10.84 43.81 3.37
N VAL A 574 -10.55 43.64 4.65
CA VAL A 574 -11.35 44.23 5.72
C VAL A 574 -11.12 45.73 5.64
N ALA A 575 -12.12 46.44 5.12
CA ALA A 575 -12.13 47.89 5.11
C ALA A 575 -12.06 48.38 6.57
N ARG A 576 -10.92 48.97 6.95
CA ARG A 576 -10.80 49.70 8.22
C ARG A 576 -11.72 50.91 8.15
N LYS A 577 -12.86 50.83 8.84
CA LYS A 577 -13.72 51.98 9.11
C LYS A 577 -12.96 52.89 10.06
N ALA A 578 -12.49 54.03 9.56
CA ALA A 578 -11.82 55.05 10.38
C ALA A 578 -12.81 55.59 11.43
N ALA A 579 -12.51 55.37 12.71
CA ALA A 579 -13.16 56.08 13.79
C ALA A 579 -12.60 57.51 13.81
N LYS A 580 -13.41 58.48 13.39
CA LYS A 580 -13.19 59.89 13.69
C LYS A 580 -13.31 60.08 15.21
N LEU A 581 -12.20 60.42 15.85
CA LEU A 581 -12.22 61.06 17.17
C LEU A 581 -12.79 62.47 16.97
N ASN A 582 -13.84 62.82 17.71
CA ASN A 582 -14.30 64.19 17.87
C ASN A 582 -14.41 64.47 19.37
N ARG A 583 -13.66 65.49 19.77
CA ARG A 583 -13.52 66.14 21.10
C ARG A 583 -12.70 65.41 22.15
#